data_AF-A0A7S4HFC1-F1
#
_entry.id   AF-A0A7S4HFC1-F1
#
_cell.length_a   1.000
_cell.length_b   1.000
_cell.length_c   1.000
_cell.angle_alpha   90.00
_cell.angle_beta   90.00
_cell.angle_gamma   90.00
#
_symmetry.space_group_name_H-M   'P 1'
#
loop_
_entity.id
_entity.type
_entity.pdbx_description
1 polymer ?
#
loop_
_entity_poly.entity_id
_entity_poly.type
_entity_poly.pdbx_seq_one_letter_code
_entity_poly.pdbx_strand_id
1 'polypeptide(L)'
;ARGLAIVLPDTSPRGVTIEGADDSYDFGSGAGFYVDATEVKWAGHYHMYSYVTSELPSVVAATFPDELSGKKAISGHSMGGHGALTLYLKNPGMYASVSAFSPICHPTNCPWGVKAFTGYLGSTDAGKPHDAVELINAYDGAPFPILVDQGAADNFLVGDVNQLQPEALKAACAAKGLPLDMRMQEGYDHSYFFISSFIDDHINFHADALAKA
;
A
#
# COMPACT_ATOMS: atom_id res chain seq x y z
N ALA A 1 -1.01 22.35 -12.53
CA ALA A 1 -0.76 20.89 -12.55
C ALA A 1 0.74 20.64 -12.49
N ARG A 2 1.23 19.78 -11.59
CA ARG A 2 2.67 19.51 -11.33
C ARG A 2 3.38 18.69 -12.42
N GLY A 3 2.73 18.44 -13.56
CA GLY A 3 3.28 17.65 -14.67
C GLY A 3 3.38 16.14 -14.37
N LEU A 4 2.50 15.60 -13.53
CA LEU A 4 2.51 14.18 -13.15
C LEU A 4 1.45 13.40 -13.94
N ALA A 5 1.84 12.21 -14.41
CA ALA A 5 0.90 11.17 -14.81
C ALA A 5 0.49 10.35 -13.57
N ILE A 6 -0.80 10.01 -13.46
CA ILE A 6 -1.34 9.21 -12.36
C ILE A 6 -1.91 7.91 -12.94
N VAL A 7 -1.41 6.77 -12.45
CA VAL A 7 -1.85 5.44 -12.85
C VAL A 7 -2.62 4.82 -11.67
N LEU A 8 -3.87 4.42 -11.90
CA LEU A 8 -4.79 3.87 -10.90
C LEU A 8 -5.20 2.44 -11.31
N PRO A 9 -4.47 1.39 -10.89
CA PRO A 9 -4.84 0.01 -11.20
C PRO A 9 -6.07 -0.46 -10.41
N ASP A 10 -6.68 -1.56 -10.87
CA ASP A 10 -7.65 -2.33 -10.09
C ASP A 10 -6.96 -3.01 -8.89
N THR A 11 -7.75 -3.56 -7.95
CA THR A 11 -7.26 -4.07 -6.67
C THR A 11 -7.19 -5.60 -6.58
N SER A 12 -7.67 -6.30 -7.60
CA SER A 12 -7.62 -7.76 -7.73
C SER A 12 -7.74 -8.17 -9.22
N PRO A 13 -7.44 -9.42 -9.59
CA PRO A 13 -7.90 -9.97 -10.87
C PRO A 13 -9.43 -9.87 -10.99
N ARG A 14 -9.92 -9.77 -12.23
CA ARG A 14 -11.33 -9.73 -12.60
C ARG A 14 -11.65 -10.76 -13.68
N GLY A 15 -12.91 -11.16 -13.78
CA GLY A 15 -13.37 -12.13 -14.78
C GLY A 15 -12.89 -13.57 -14.54
N VAL A 16 -12.45 -13.88 -13.32
CA VAL A 16 -12.05 -15.22 -12.88
C VAL A 16 -13.09 -15.75 -11.88
N THR A 17 -13.50 -17.01 -12.02
CA THR A 17 -14.46 -17.64 -11.11
C THR A 17 -13.72 -18.54 -10.14
N ILE A 18 -13.58 -18.10 -8.89
CA ILE A 18 -13.01 -18.87 -7.79
C ILE A 18 -14.07 -18.94 -6.68
N GLU A 19 -14.38 -20.15 -6.21
CA GLU A 19 -15.32 -20.35 -5.11
C GLU A 19 -14.95 -19.49 -3.89
N GLY A 20 -15.89 -18.74 -3.32
CA GLY A 20 -15.66 -17.90 -2.15
C GLY A 20 -14.87 -16.62 -2.40
N ALA A 21 -14.52 -16.29 -3.64
CA ALA A 21 -13.86 -15.02 -3.97
C ALA A 21 -14.79 -13.80 -3.84
N ASP A 22 -16.11 -13.99 -3.86
CA ASP A 22 -17.10 -12.93 -3.81
C ASP A 22 -17.96 -12.96 -2.52
N ASP A 23 -17.63 -13.85 -1.58
CA ASP A 23 -18.44 -14.09 -0.36
C ASP A 23 -18.25 -12.98 0.69
N SER A 24 -17.14 -12.25 0.64
CA SER A 24 -16.80 -11.23 1.64
C SER A 24 -16.04 -10.06 1.03
N TYR A 25 -16.27 -8.84 1.55
CA TYR A 25 -15.66 -7.62 1.01
C TYR A 25 -14.14 -7.50 1.29
N ASP A 26 -13.63 -8.22 2.29
CA ASP A 26 -12.25 -8.14 2.80
C ASP A 26 -11.35 -9.28 2.29
N PHE A 27 -11.82 -10.08 1.33
CA PHE A 27 -11.07 -11.17 0.74
C PHE A 27 -11.59 -11.53 -0.66
N GLY A 28 -10.69 -11.92 -1.57
CA GLY A 28 -11.02 -12.23 -2.96
C GLY A 28 -11.16 -10.99 -3.84
N SER A 29 -12.25 -10.90 -4.60
CA SER A 29 -12.53 -9.83 -5.56
C SER A 29 -12.53 -8.46 -4.87
N GLY A 30 -11.70 -7.55 -5.36
CA GLY A 30 -11.50 -6.23 -4.76
C GLY A 30 -10.50 -6.18 -3.61
N ALA A 31 -9.99 -7.32 -3.15
CA ALA A 31 -9.17 -7.47 -1.96
C ALA A 31 -7.92 -8.34 -2.22
N GLY A 32 -7.11 -7.98 -3.23
CA GLY A 32 -5.91 -8.74 -3.61
C GLY A 32 -4.69 -8.55 -2.71
N PHE A 33 -4.72 -7.62 -1.75
CA PHE A 33 -3.67 -7.34 -0.75
C PHE A 33 -2.25 -7.07 -1.28
N TYR A 34 -2.09 -6.86 -2.60
CA TYR A 34 -0.79 -6.58 -3.22
C TYR A 34 0.27 -7.64 -2.90
N VAL A 35 -0.16 -8.91 -2.83
CA VAL A 35 0.69 -10.09 -2.69
C VAL A 35 0.66 -10.92 -3.98
N ASP A 36 1.63 -11.83 -4.12
CA ASP A 36 1.53 -12.95 -5.06
C ASP A 36 1.13 -14.17 -4.25
N ALA A 37 -0.11 -14.63 -4.43
CA ALA A 37 -0.65 -15.76 -3.69
C ALA A 37 0.11 -17.06 -4.00
N THR A 38 0.34 -17.87 -2.97
CA THR A 38 1.00 -19.18 -3.06
C THR A 38 0.05 -20.34 -2.84
N GLU A 39 -1.07 -20.10 -2.16
CA GLU A 39 -2.11 -21.10 -1.97
C GLU A 39 -2.79 -21.45 -3.30
N VAL A 40 -2.88 -22.75 -3.59
CA VAL A 40 -3.22 -23.31 -4.92
C VAL A 40 -4.54 -22.75 -5.49
N LYS A 41 -5.50 -22.45 -4.62
CA LYS A 41 -6.80 -21.88 -5.00
C LYS A 41 -6.69 -20.48 -5.63
N TRP A 42 -5.66 -19.72 -5.27
CA TRP A 42 -5.50 -18.31 -5.61
C TRP A 42 -4.29 -18.06 -6.52
N ALA A 43 -3.28 -18.92 -6.44
CA ALA A 43 -1.98 -18.81 -7.11
C ALA A 43 -2.03 -18.86 -8.65
N GLY A 44 -3.19 -19.08 -9.27
CA GLY A 44 -3.34 -18.95 -10.73
C GLY A 44 -3.68 -17.54 -11.20
N HIS A 45 -4.11 -16.65 -10.30
CA HIS A 45 -4.69 -15.34 -10.68
C HIS A 45 -4.29 -14.18 -9.76
N TYR A 46 -4.07 -14.42 -8.47
CA TYR A 46 -3.83 -13.37 -7.48
C TYR A 46 -2.35 -13.02 -7.42
N HIS A 47 -1.86 -12.32 -8.45
CA HIS A 47 -0.47 -11.87 -8.57
C HIS A 47 -0.36 -10.34 -8.56
N MET A 48 -1.00 -9.71 -7.57
CA MET A 48 -1.09 -8.24 -7.52
C MET A 48 0.26 -7.58 -7.21
N TYR A 49 1.16 -8.26 -6.50
CA TYR A 49 2.52 -7.78 -6.30
C TYR A 49 3.25 -7.71 -7.65
N SER A 50 3.30 -8.82 -8.39
CA SER A 50 3.95 -8.89 -9.70
C SER A 50 3.29 -7.96 -10.73
N TYR A 51 1.97 -7.86 -10.73
CA TYR A 51 1.22 -6.97 -11.61
C TYR A 51 1.63 -5.50 -11.42
N VAL A 52 1.63 -5.01 -10.18
CA VAL A 52 1.92 -3.60 -9.88
C VAL A 52 3.41 -3.28 -9.99
N THR A 53 4.29 -4.25 -9.74
CA THR A 53 5.75 -4.00 -9.73
C THR A 53 6.43 -4.23 -11.07
N SER A 54 5.86 -5.07 -11.94
CA SER A 54 6.51 -5.50 -13.18
C SER A 54 5.63 -5.24 -14.39
N GLU A 55 4.49 -5.94 -14.50
CA GLU A 55 3.67 -5.93 -15.71
C GLU A 55 3.10 -4.53 -16.03
N LEU A 56 2.40 -3.92 -15.08
CA LEU A 56 1.77 -2.62 -15.29
C LEU A 56 2.79 -1.52 -15.58
N PRO A 57 3.90 -1.36 -14.82
CA PRO A 57 4.94 -0.41 -15.18
C PRO A 57 5.52 -0.62 -16.58
N SER A 58 5.71 -1.87 -17.01
CA SER A 58 6.20 -2.19 -18.36
C SER A 58 5.19 -1.78 -19.44
N VAL A 59 3.90 -2.08 -19.25
CA VAL A 59 2.83 -1.68 -20.20
C VAL A 59 2.73 -0.17 -20.30
N VAL A 60 2.73 0.53 -19.15
CA VAL A 60 2.66 2.00 -19.11
C VAL A 60 3.85 2.64 -19.82
N ALA A 61 5.07 2.17 -19.55
CA ALA A 61 6.28 2.69 -20.20
C ALA A 61 6.29 2.44 -21.71
N ALA A 62 5.80 1.29 -22.17
CA ALA A 62 5.70 0.98 -23.59
C ALA A 62 4.60 1.78 -24.31
N THR A 63 3.54 2.17 -23.59
CA THR A 63 2.41 2.91 -24.15
C THR A 63 2.69 4.42 -24.25
N PHE A 64 3.45 4.97 -23.30
CA PHE A 64 3.76 6.40 -23.21
C PHE A 64 5.27 6.67 -23.10
N PRO A 65 6.08 6.21 -24.08
CA PRO A 65 7.54 6.24 -23.98
C PRO A 65 8.14 7.64 -24.02
N ASP A 66 7.45 8.61 -24.66
CA ASP A 66 7.97 9.97 -24.85
C ASP A 66 7.42 10.95 -23.78
N GLU A 67 6.33 10.58 -23.11
CA GLU A 67 5.65 11.40 -22.09
C GLU A 67 6.14 11.12 -20.67
N LEU A 68 6.76 9.96 -20.45
CA LEU A 68 7.17 9.50 -19.11
C LEU A 68 8.68 9.52 -18.94
N SER A 69 9.15 10.15 -17.86
CA SER A 69 10.58 10.17 -17.52
C SER A 69 11.12 8.83 -17.01
N GLY A 70 10.25 7.82 -16.82
CA GLY A 70 10.57 6.54 -16.19
C GLY A 70 10.67 6.59 -14.66
N LYS A 71 10.74 7.78 -14.05
CA LYS A 71 10.73 7.95 -12.59
C LYS A 71 9.32 7.72 -12.03
N LYS A 72 9.23 7.02 -10.91
CA LYS A 72 7.98 6.60 -10.30
C LYS A 72 7.96 6.93 -8.81
N ALA A 73 6.78 7.22 -8.29
CA ALA A 73 6.49 7.28 -6.87
C ALA A 73 5.24 6.44 -6.62
N ILE A 74 4.98 6.06 -5.37
CA ILE A 74 3.85 5.21 -5.03
C ILE A 74 3.06 5.76 -3.85
N SER A 75 1.73 5.69 -3.96
CA SER A 75 0.80 6.05 -2.91
C SER A 75 -0.39 5.10 -2.93
N GLY A 76 -1.21 5.14 -1.89
CA GLY A 76 -2.45 4.38 -1.85
C GLY A 76 -3.26 4.63 -0.58
N HIS A 77 -4.47 4.08 -0.57
CA HIS A 77 -5.43 4.21 0.51
C HIS A 77 -5.73 2.84 1.15
N SER A 78 -5.73 2.71 2.47
CA SER A 78 -6.13 1.49 3.18
C SER A 78 -5.27 0.27 2.78
N MET A 79 -5.87 -0.78 2.22
CA MET A 79 -5.13 -1.88 1.57
C MET A 79 -4.16 -1.38 0.50
N GLY A 80 -4.50 -0.33 -0.26
CA GLY A 80 -3.61 0.33 -1.20
C GLY A 80 -2.45 1.06 -0.51
N GLY A 81 -2.67 1.65 0.66
CA GLY A 81 -1.61 2.28 1.46
C GLY A 81 -0.64 1.24 2.01
N HIS A 82 -1.18 0.09 2.43
CA HIS A 82 -0.42 -1.11 2.73
C HIS A 82 0.47 -1.56 1.56
N GLY A 83 -0.12 -1.69 0.37
CA GLY A 83 0.61 -1.99 -0.85
C GLY A 83 1.71 -0.98 -1.12
N ALA A 84 1.42 0.32 -1.07
CA ALA A 84 2.40 1.38 -1.32
C ALA A 84 3.64 1.26 -0.40
N LEU A 85 3.43 1.11 0.90
CA LEU A 85 4.51 0.99 1.90
C LEU A 85 5.35 -0.27 1.66
N THR A 86 4.72 -1.43 1.51
CA THR A 86 5.44 -2.71 1.33
C THR A 86 6.16 -2.79 -0.01
N LEU A 87 5.52 -2.33 -1.09
CA LEU A 87 6.13 -2.31 -2.42
C LEU A 87 7.33 -1.36 -2.49
N TYR A 88 7.27 -0.21 -1.83
CA TYR A 88 8.43 0.69 -1.71
C TYR A 88 9.62 -0.01 -1.02
N LEU A 89 9.37 -0.60 0.16
CA LEU A 89 10.39 -1.26 0.98
C LEU A 89 11.04 -2.47 0.27
N LYS A 90 10.24 -3.26 -0.45
CA LYS A 90 10.71 -4.49 -1.12
C LYS A 90 11.41 -4.23 -2.46
N ASN A 91 11.28 -3.04 -3.03
CA ASN A 91 11.82 -2.73 -4.35
C ASN A 91 12.76 -1.49 -4.26
N PRO A 92 13.89 -1.60 -3.55
CA PRO A 92 14.80 -0.48 -3.37
C PRO A 92 15.28 0.06 -4.72
N GLY A 93 15.16 1.39 -4.90
CA GLY A 93 15.52 2.08 -6.15
C GLY A 93 14.40 2.16 -7.19
N MET A 94 13.27 1.45 -7.01
CA MET A 94 12.16 1.49 -7.96
C MET A 94 11.31 2.76 -7.85
N TYR A 95 11.17 3.31 -6.65
CA TYR A 95 10.30 4.45 -6.34
C TYR A 95 11.10 5.56 -5.65
N ALA A 96 10.86 6.81 -6.06
CA ALA A 96 11.54 8.00 -5.50
C ALA A 96 10.96 8.44 -4.15
N SER A 97 9.70 8.09 -3.85
CA SER A 97 9.01 8.42 -2.61
C SER A 97 7.78 7.54 -2.40
N VAL A 98 7.32 7.47 -1.15
CA VAL A 98 6.12 6.74 -0.75
C VAL A 98 5.26 7.56 0.20
N SER A 99 3.94 7.49 0.00
CA SER A 99 2.96 8.05 0.93
C SER A 99 1.74 7.14 1.07
N ALA A 100 0.88 7.37 2.06
CA ALA A 100 -0.37 6.61 2.20
C ALA A 100 -1.47 7.37 2.93
N PHE A 101 -2.72 7.02 2.63
CA PHE A 101 -3.92 7.43 3.37
C PHE A 101 -4.49 6.26 4.15
N SER A 102 -4.72 6.42 5.45
CA SER A 102 -5.26 5.40 6.36
C SER A 102 -4.71 3.98 6.11
N PRO A 103 -3.38 3.76 6.01
CA PRO A 103 -2.82 2.47 5.59
C PRO A 103 -3.07 1.36 6.62
N ILE A 104 -3.24 0.13 6.13
CA ILE A 104 -3.09 -1.08 6.95
C ILE A 104 -1.60 -1.29 7.23
N CYS A 105 -1.11 -0.82 8.37
CA CYS A 105 0.33 -0.74 8.65
C CYS A 105 0.95 -2.08 9.06
N HIS A 106 0.21 -2.89 9.81
CA HIS A 106 0.70 -4.10 10.47
C HIS A 106 -0.27 -5.28 10.23
N PRO A 107 -0.48 -5.68 8.95
CA PRO A 107 -1.45 -6.72 8.59
C PRO A 107 -1.22 -8.09 9.25
N THR A 108 0.00 -8.44 9.68
CA THR A 108 0.22 -9.67 10.47
C THR A 108 -0.45 -9.62 11.85
N ASN A 109 -0.85 -8.44 12.31
CA ASN A 109 -1.42 -8.20 13.62
C ASN A 109 -2.82 -7.58 13.56
N CYS A 110 -3.53 -7.61 12.42
CA CYS A 110 -4.92 -7.18 12.32
C CYS A 110 -5.81 -8.22 11.61
N PRO A 111 -7.13 -8.26 11.90
CA PRO A 111 -8.01 -9.31 11.36
C PRO A 111 -8.02 -9.40 9.84
N TRP A 112 -8.03 -8.26 9.13
CA TRP A 112 -8.03 -8.24 7.68
C TRP A 112 -6.76 -8.88 7.10
N GLY A 113 -5.60 -8.50 7.61
CA GLY A 113 -4.33 -9.07 7.15
C GLY A 113 -4.16 -10.54 7.56
N VAL A 114 -4.57 -10.94 8.77
CA VAL A 114 -4.56 -12.35 9.20
C VAL A 114 -5.41 -13.21 8.28
N LYS A 115 -6.62 -12.76 7.92
CA LYS A 115 -7.51 -13.46 6.99
C LYS A 115 -6.87 -13.55 5.60
N ALA A 116 -6.40 -12.42 5.06
CA ALA A 116 -5.82 -12.35 3.73
C ALA A 116 -4.54 -13.20 3.60
N PHE A 117 -3.61 -13.09 4.53
CA PHE A 117 -2.35 -13.84 4.49
C PHE A 117 -2.55 -15.32 4.73
N THR A 118 -3.44 -15.71 5.64
CA THR A 118 -3.78 -17.13 5.79
C THR A 118 -4.41 -17.68 4.50
N GLY A 119 -5.31 -16.92 3.87
CA GLY A 119 -6.00 -17.36 2.66
C GLY A 119 -5.11 -17.40 1.41
N TYR A 120 -4.25 -16.41 1.20
CA TYR A 120 -3.41 -16.30 0.01
C TYR A 120 -2.03 -16.95 0.16
N LEU A 121 -1.46 -16.93 1.37
CA LEU A 121 -0.07 -17.31 1.66
C LEU A 121 0.03 -18.51 2.61
N GLY A 122 -1.10 -19.05 3.06
CA GLY A 122 -1.20 -20.25 3.91
C GLY A 122 -1.02 -19.99 5.40
N SER A 123 -0.44 -18.85 5.80
CA SER A 123 -0.33 -18.44 7.20
C SER A 123 -0.03 -16.95 7.35
N THR A 124 -0.32 -16.40 8.53
CA THR A 124 0.10 -15.03 8.89
C THR A 124 1.62 -14.86 8.86
N ASP A 125 2.39 -15.88 9.27
CA ASP A 125 3.86 -15.83 9.26
C ASP A 125 4.44 -15.70 7.85
N ALA A 126 3.84 -16.39 6.87
CA ALA A 126 4.20 -16.26 5.46
C ALA A 126 3.94 -14.83 4.92
N GLY A 127 3.08 -14.05 5.59
CA GLY A 127 2.78 -12.66 5.27
C GLY A 127 3.75 -11.63 5.83
N LYS A 128 4.68 -11.99 6.73
CA LYS A 128 5.69 -11.04 7.29
C LYS A 128 6.49 -10.28 6.22
N PRO A 129 6.93 -10.91 5.11
CA PRO A 129 7.59 -10.19 4.01
C PRO A 129 6.65 -9.24 3.24
N HIS A 130 5.38 -9.16 3.60
CA HIS A 130 4.37 -8.27 3.08
C HIS A 130 3.74 -7.50 4.25
N ASP A 131 4.53 -7.06 5.22
CA ASP A 131 4.06 -6.26 6.34
C ASP A 131 5.01 -5.08 6.52
N ALA A 132 4.48 -3.85 6.52
CA ALA A 132 5.32 -2.66 6.53
C ALA A 132 6.10 -2.52 7.85
N VAL A 133 5.50 -2.89 8.99
CA VAL A 133 6.15 -2.86 10.30
C VAL A 133 7.28 -3.90 10.36
N GLU A 134 7.02 -5.13 9.91
CA GLU A 134 8.04 -6.19 9.87
C GLU A 134 9.19 -5.83 8.91
N LEU A 135 8.86 -5.30 7.73
CA LEU A 135 9.86 -4.86 6.75
C LEU A 135 10.70 -3.70 7.27
N ILE A 136 10.12 -2.71 7.95
CA ILE A 136 10.85 -1.60 8.56
C ILE A 136 11.76 -2.13 9.67
N ASN A 137 11.27 -3.01 10.54
CA ASN A 137 12.09 -3.62 11.60
C ASN A 137 13.29 -4.40 11.06
N ALA A 138 13.20 -4.95 9.84
CA ALA A 138 14.30 -5.59 9.13
C ALA A 138 15.11 -4.63 8.22
N TYR A 139 14.70 -3.37 8.06
CA TYR A 139 15.35 -2.43 7.15
C TYR A 139 16.65 -1.87 7.75
N ASP A 140 17.72 -1.95 6.96
CA ASP A 140 19.06 -1.43 7.32
C ASP A 140 19.63 -0.49 6.25
N GLY A 141 18.78 0.02 5.35
CA GLY A 141 19.17 0.95 4.29
C GLY A 141 19.19 2.42 4.72
N ALA A 142 19.42 3.31 3.76
CA ALA A 142 19.44 4.74 4.00
C ALA A 142 18.05 5.28 4.39
N PRO A 143 17.95 6.24 5.33
CA PRO A 143 16.67 6.85 5.67
C PRO A 143 15.98 7.49 4.47
N PHE A 144 14.65 7.34 4.39
CA PHE A 144 13.82 7.92 3.35
C PHE A 144 12.53 8.49 3.97
N PRO A 145 11.99 9.60 3.42
CA PRO A 145 10.78 10.22 3.95
C PRO A 145 9.54 9.39 3.62
N ILE A 146 8.65 9.26 4.59
CA ILE A 146 7.32 8.66 4.46
C ILE A 146 6.28 9.69 4.90
N LEU A 147 5.26 9.92 4.07
CA LEU A 147 4.10 10.75 4.43
C LEU A 147 2.86 9.87 4.63
N VAL A 148 2.21 9.99 5.77
CA VAL A 148 0.94 9.30 6.05
C VAL A 148 -0.08 10.27 6.61
N ASP A 149 -1.27 10.25 6.03
CA ASP A 149 -2.45 10.88 6.59
C ASP A 149 -3.40 9.82 7.12
N GLN A 150 -3.94 10.05 8.31
CA GLN A 150 -4.89 9.16 8.97
C GLN A 150 -6.05 9.99 9.50
N GLY A 151 -7.28 9.67 9.08
CA GLY A 151 -8.48 10.23 9.70
C GLY A 151 -8.56 9.81 11.17
N ALA A 152 -8.68 10.76 12.10
CA ALA A 152 -8.76 10.47 13.53
C ALA A 152 -10.14 9.91 13.94
N ALA A 153 -11.17 10.11 13.11
CA ALA A 153 -12.52 9.56 13.29
C ALA A 153 -12.77 8.33 12.38
N ASP A 154 -11.72 7.76 11.81
CA ASP A 154 -11.78 6.59 10.93
C ASP A 154 -12.31 5.35 11.68
N ASN A 155 -13.41 4.78 11.19
CA ASN A 155 -14.10 3.66 11.83
C ASN A 155 -13.26 2.37 11.86
N PHE A 156 -12.23 2.24 11.01
CA PHE A 156 -11.30 1.11 11.04
C PHE A 156 -10.09 1.35 11.97
N LEU A 157 -9.95 2.58 12.46
CA LEU A 157 -9.00 2.96 13.52
C LEU A 157 -9.66 2.88 14.91
N VAL A 158 -10.80 3.55 15.09
CA VAL A 158 -11.45 3.74 16.40
C VAL A 158 -12.55 2.72 16.71
N GLY A 159 -12.89 1.87 15.73
CA GLY A 159 -13.87 0.80 15.91
C GLY A 159 -13.39 -0.30 16.87
N ASP A 160 -14.19 -1.34 17.02
CA ASP A 160 -13.93 -2.45 17.96
C ASP A 160 -12.59 -3.15 17.72
N VAL A 161 -12.11 -3.15 16.46
CA VAL A 161 -10.80 -3.67 16.10
C VAL A 161 -10.06 -2.68 15.21
N ASN A 162 -8.86 -2.29 15.66
CA ASN A 162 -7.98 -1.42 14.91
C ASN A 162 -7.30 -2.21 13.76
N GLN A 163 -7.79 -2.00 12.55
CA GLN A 163 -7.26 -2.60 11.33
C GLN A 163 -5.99 -1.87 10.85
N LEU A 164 -5.86 -0.59 11.15
CA LEU A 164 -4.89 0.30 10.49
C LEU A 164 -3.55 0.35 11.23
N GLN A 165 -3.59 0.37 12.56
CA GLN A 165 -2.43 0.36 13.46
C GLN A 165 -1.30 1.39 13.12
N PRO A 166 -1.62 2.68 12.88
CA PRO A 166 -0.61 3.69 12.55
C PRO A 166 0.45 3.89 13.63
N GLU A 167 0.10 3.67 14.91
CA GLU A 167 1.06 3.74 16.02
C GLU A 167 2.15 2.66 15.94
N ALA A 168 1.84 1.47 15.38
CA ALA A 168 2.83 0.43 15.18
C ALA A 168 3.85 0.85 14.11
N LEU A 169 3.40 1.47 13.02
CA LEU A 169 4.28 2.05 11.99
C LEU A 169 5.17 3.14 12.58
N LYS A 170 4.59 4.05 13.38
CA LYS A 170 5.31 5.14 14.04
C LYS A 170 6.41 4.61 14.96
N ALA A 171 6.11 3.59 15.76
CA ALA A 171 7.09 2.95 16.63
C ALA A 171 8.23 2.29 15.84
N ALA A 172 7.93 1.57 14.76
CA ALA A 172 8.93 0.93 13.90
C ALA A 172 9.84 1.95 13.22
N CYS A 173 9.26 3.01 12.62
CA CYS A 173 10.03 4.09 12.01
C CYS A 173 10.94 4.80 13.03
N ALA A 174 10.43 5.11 14.22
CA ALA A 174 11.21 5.74 15.28
C ALA A 174 12.39 4.86 15.72
N ALA A 175 12.17 3.55 15.90
CA ALA A 175 13.22 2.60 16.27
C ALA A 175 14.33 2.50 15.21
N LYS A 176 13.99 2.71 13.93
CA LYS A 176 14.92 2.67 12.79
C LYS A 176 15.45 4.02 12.35
N GLY A 177 15.02 5.11 12.99
CA GLY A 177 15.38 6.47 12.59
C GLY A 177 14.88 6.86 11.18
N LEU A 178 13.78 6.23 10.72
CA LEU A 178 13.14 6.61 9.46
C LEU A 178 12.25 7.85 9.67
N PRO A 179 12.42 8.91 8.85
CA PRO A 179 11.59 10.10 8.95
C PRO A 179 10.17 9.77 8.45
N LEU A 180 9.24 9.66 9.41
CA LEU A 180 7.81 9.51 9.18
C LEU A 180 7.09 10.80 9.55
N ASP A 181 6.44 11.42 8.57
CA ASP A 181 5.44 12.46 8.80
C ASP A 181 4.06 11.78 8.89
N MET A 182 3.61 11.49 10.11
CA MET A 182 2.30 10.89 10.41
C MET A 182 1.34 11.98 10.89
N ARG A 183 0.38 12.34 10.05
CA ARG A 183 -0.59 13.40 10.28
C ARG A 183 -1.95 12.80 10.67
N MET A 184 -2.34 13.02 11.92
CA MET A 184 -3.68 12.64 12.41
C MET A 184 -4.65 13.79 12.09
N GLN A 185 -5.64 13.51 11.25
CA GLN A 185 -6.58 14.51 10.75
C GLN A 185 -7.88 14.45 11.53
N GLU A 186 -8.07 15.42 12.43
CA GLU A 186 -9.23 15.49 13.33
C GLU A 186 -10.56 15.60 12.57
N GLY A 187 -11.53 14.77 12.97
CA GLY A 187 -12.88 14.75 12.37
C GLY A 187 -12.99 14.07 11.00
N TYR A 188 -11.88 13.60 10.42
CA TYR A 188 -11.88 12.88 9.14
C TYR A 188 -12.05 11.37 9.30
N ASP A 189 -12.76 10.76 8.35
CA ASP A 189 -13.09 9.34 8.30
C ASP A 189 -12.21 8.57 7.29
N HIS A 190 -12.63 7.36 6.88
CA HIS A 190 -11.94 6.52 5.90
C HIS A 190 -12.32 6.80 4.43
N SER A 191 -13.13 7.83 4.18
CA SER A 191 -13.76 8.01 2.88
C SER A 191 -12.89 8.79 1.88
N TYR A 192 -13.33 8.84 0.63
CA TYR A 192 -12.71 9.71 -0.36
C TYR A 192 -12.89 11.21 -0.06
N PHE A 193 -13.82 11.63 0.82
CA PHE A 193 -13.87 13.02 1.27
C PHE A 193 -12.62 13.39 2.06
N PHE A 194 -12.18 12.50 2.96
CA PHE A 194 -10.90 12.61 3.64
C PHE A 194 -9.73 12.66 2.66
N ILE A 195 -9.62 11.68 1.76
CA ILE A 195 -8.52 11.62 0.78
C ILE A 195 -8.47 12.91 -0.06
N SER A 196 -9.61 13.35 -0.59
CA SER A 196 -9.69 14.54 -1.45
C SER A 196 -9.28 15.84 -0.75
N SER A 197 -9.38 15.89 0.58
CA SER A 197 -9.02 17.08 1.36
C SER A 197 -7.51 17.28 1.45
N PHE A 198 -6.72 16.21 1.30
CA PHE A 198 -5.27 16.21 1.49
C PHE A 198 -4.49 15.65 0.29
N ILE A 199 -5.15 15.25 -0.80
CA ILE A 199 -4.50 14.67 -1.97
C ILE A 199 -3.49 15.62 -2.62
N ASP A 200 -3.74 16.92 -2.58
CA ASP A 200 -2.82 17.93 -3.13
C ASP A 200 -1.46 17.93 -2.39
N ASP A 201 -1.45 17.70 -1.08
CA ASP A 201 -0.21 17.59 -0.30
C ASP A 201 0.61 16.37 -0.74
N HIS A 202 -0.05 15.22 -0.92
CA HIS A 202 0.61 14.00 -1.38
C HIS A 202 1.13 14.13 -2.81
N ILE A 203 0.36 14.77 -3.70
CA ILE A 203 0.79 15.08 -5.07
C ILE A 203 2.03 15.97 -5.05
N ASN A 204 2.04 17.01 -4.22
CA ASN A 204 3.18 17.92 -4.10
C ASN A 204 4.41 17.22 -3.51
N PHE A 205 4.23 16.41 -2.46
CA PHE A 205 5.28 15.59 -1.84
C PHE A 205 5.97 14.68 -2.89
N HIS A 206 5.18 13.97 -3.70
CA HIS A 206 5.72 13.12 -4.75
C HIS A 206 6.35 13.90 -5.90
N ALA A 207 5.75 15.01 -6.32
CA ALA A 207 6.32 15.87 -7.36
C ALA A 207 7.71 16.40 -6.97
N ASP A 208 7.89 16.83 -5.71
CA ASP A 208 9.16 17.32 -5.20
C ASP A 208 10.24 16.22 -5.17
N ALA A 209 9.86 14.99 -4.80
CA ALA A 209 10.78 13.85 -4.82
C ALA A 209 11.19 13.46 -6.25
N LEU A 210 10.22 13.40 -7.17
CA LEU A 210 10.47 13.04 -8.58
C LEU A 210 11.33 14.08 -9.32
N ALA A 211 11.26 15.35 -8.92
CA ALA A 211 12.10 16.41 -9.48
C ALA A 211 13.57 16.35 -9.01
N LYS A 212 13.83 15.79 -7.83
CA LYS A 212 15.18 15.67 -7.24
C LYS A 212 15.90 14.37 -7.59
N ALA A 213 15.14 13.29 -7.79
CA ALA A 213 15.64 11.96 -8.16
C ALA A 213 16.25 11.94 -9.56
#